data_AF-A0A7W1CMI9-F1
#
_entry.id   AF-A0A7W1CMI9-F1
#
_cell.length_a   1.000
_cell.length_b   1.000
_cell.length_c   1.000
_cell.angle_alpha   90.00
_cell.angle_beta   90.00
_cell.angle_gamma   90.00
#
_symmetry.space_group_name_H-M   'P 1'
#
loop_
_entity.id
_entity.type
_entity.pdbx_description
1 polymer ?
#
loop_
_entity_poly.entity_id
_entity_poly.type
_entity_poly.pdbx_seq_one_letter_code
_entity_poly.pdbx_strand_id
1 'polypeptide(L)'
;RGGARRPLADGERQLRVAAERLVARLPRLLDAETRHLASVESRVRALDPVNVLARGWSITRGADGTVLRTPAGTTEGDTITTQLAGGTLTSRVDSTEGSAP
;
A
#
# COMPACT_ATOMS: atom_id res chain seq x y z
N ARG A 1 -12.38 15.73 -61.62
CA ARG A 1 -11.44 15.36 -60.52
C ARG A 1 -11.70 16.28 -59.33
N GLY A 2 -12.47 15.85 -58.32
CA GLY A 2 -12.85 16.71 -57.18
C GLY A 2 -13.35 15.98 -55.92
N GLY A 3 -13.49 14.65 -55.96
CA GLY A 3 -14.05 13.86 -54.86
C GLY A 3 -13.07 13.58 -53.71
N ALA A 4 -11.76 13.56 -53.96
CA ALA A 4 -10.76 13.14 -52.96
C ALA A 4 -10.41 14.19 -51.89
N ARG A 5 -10.76 15.46 -52.09
CA ARG A 5 -10.47 16.55 -51.13
C ARG A 5 -11.44 16.59 -49.95
N ARG A 6 -12.70 16.15 -50.14
CA ARG A 6 -13.72 16.08 -49.08
C ARG A 6 -13.40 15.03 -48.00
N PRO A 7 -13.05 13.77 -48.35
CA PRO A 7 -12.70 12.76 -47.34
C PRO A 7 -11.48 13.13 -46.50
N LEU A 8 -10.49 13.81 -47.08
CA LEU A 8 -9.31 14.29 -46.33
C LEU A 8 -9.68 15.40 -45.33
N ALA A 9 -10.48 16.37 -45.76
CA ALA A 9 -10.94 17.46 -44.89
C ALA A 9 -11.81 16.96 -43.73
N ASP A 10 -12.61 15.91 -43.95
CA ASP A 10 -13.41 15.27 -42.90
C ASP A 10 -12.54 14.48 -41.93
N GLY A 11 -11.52 13.77 -42.43
CA GLY A 11 -10.53 13.06 -41.62
C GLY A 11 -9.72 14.00 -40.72
N GLU A 12 -9.24 15.12 -41.25
CA GLU A 12 -8.51 16.15 -40.48
C GLU A 12 -9.38 16.76 -39.37
N ARG A 13 -10.67 16.96 -39.67
CA ARG A 13 -11.63 17.50 -38.69
C ARG A 13 -11.91 16.51 -37.57
N GLN A 14 -12.07 15.23 -37.90
CA GLN A 14 -12.24 14.15 -36.93
C GLN A 14 -11.00 13.98 -36.04
N LEU A 15 -9.80 14.03 -36.62
CA LEU A 15 -8.54 13.96 -35.87
C LEU A 15 -8.41 15.13 -34.89
N ARG A 16 -8.75 16.34 -35.33
CA ARG A 16 -8.70 17.54 -34.47
C ARG A 16 -9.65 17.44 -33.30
N VAL A 17 -10.89 17.04 -33.53
CA VAL A 17 -11.88 16.84 -32.46
C VAL A 17 -11.43 15.75 -31.49
N ALA A 18 -10.85 14.66 -31.99
CA ALA A 18 -10.30 13.60 -31.14
C ALA A 18 -9.12 14.10 -30.30
N ALA A 19 -8.21 14.88 -30.89
CA ALA A 19 -7.07 15.47 -30.20
C ALA A 19 -7.49 16.48 -29.12
N GLU A 20 -8.44 17.38 -29.44
CA GLU A 20 -9.00 18.34 -28.48
C GLU A 20 -9.65 17.64 -27.29
N ARG A 21 -10.44 16.58 -27.56
CA ARG A 21 -11.05 15.76 -26.49
C ARG A 21 -10.00 15.06 -25.63
N LEU A 22 -8.94 14.56 -26.25
CA LEU A 22 -7.85 13.90 -25.53
C LEU A 22 -7.12 14.90 -24.63
N VAL A 23 -6.72 16.06 -25.15
CA VAL A 23 -6.05 17.12 -24.39
C VAL A 23 -6.91 17.63 -23.24
N ALA A 24 -8.22 17.78 -23.46
CA ALA A 24 -9.15 18.23 -22.42
C ALA A 24 -9.42 17.18 -21.32
N ARG A 25 -9.23 15.88 -21.61
CA ARG A 25 -9.57 14.78 -20.70
C ARG A 25 -8.35 14.22 -19.96
N LEU A 26 -7.17 14.24 -20.58
CA LEU A 26 -5.93 13.71 -20.03
C LEU A 26 -5.58 14.28 -18.65
N PRO A 27 -5.60 15.60 -18.40
CA PRO A 27 -5.24 16.15 -17.09
C PRO A 27 -6.10 15.59 -15.96
N ARG A 28 -7.42 15.48 -16.19
CA ARG A 28 -8.35 14.94 -15.18
C ARG A 28 -8.09 13.47 -14.87
N LEU A 29 -7.73 12.67 -15.88
CA LEU A 29 -7.39 11.26 -15.69
C LEU A 29 -6.08 11.13 -14.91
N LEU A 30 -5.05 11.89 -15.29
CA LEU A 30 -3.76 11.89 -14.59
C LEU A 30 -3.91 12.37 -13.14
N ASP A 31 -4.71 13.41 -12.89
CA ASP A 31 -4.99 13.90 -11.53
C ASP A 31 -5.73 12.87 -10.68
N ALA A 32 -6.64 12.08 -11.28
CA ALA A 32 -7.33 11.01 -10.58
C ALA A 32 -6.35 9.89 -10.20
N GLU A 33 -5.51 9.44 -11.13
CA GLU A 33 -4.52 8.40 -10.87
C GLU A 33 -3.43 8.86 -9.88
N THR A 34 -3.00 10.12 -9.97
CA THR A 34 -2.03 10.71 -9.03
C THR A 34 -2.59 10.70 -7.61
N ARG A 35 -3.86 11.10 -7.43
CA ARG A 35 -4.52 11.06 -6.12
C ARG A 35 -4.71 9.63 -5.61
N HIS A 36 -5.03 8.69 -6.50
CA HIS A 36 -5.15 7.28 -6.14
C HIS A 36 -3.82 6.72 -5.65
N LEU A 37 -2.73 6.98 -6.38
CA LEU A 37 -1.37 6.57 -5.99
C LEU A 37 -0.98 7.16 -4.63
N ALA A 38 -1.20 8.45 -4.41
CA ALA A 38 -0.92 9.09 -3.13
C ALA A 38 -1.72 8.47 -1.97
N SER A 39 -2.98 8.05 -2.22
CA SER A 39 -3.79 7.36 -1.23
C SER A 39 -3.23 5.97 -0.89
N VAL A 40 -2.84 5.20 -1.91
CA VAL A 40 -2.21 3.88 -1.72
C VAL A 40 -0.90 4.04 -0.96
N GLU A 41 -0.05 4.98 -1.36
CA GLU A 41 1.22 5.26 -0.71
C GLU A 41 1.03 5.70 0.75
N SER A 42 0.02 6.52 1.05
CA SER A 42 -0.33 6.88 2.42
C SER A 42 -0.78 5.69 3.25
N ARG A 43 -1.54 4.74 2.67
CA ARG A 43 -1.96 3.52 3.35
C ARG A 43 -0.78 2.60 3.60
N VAL A 44 0.11 2.45 2.61
CA VAL A 44 1.36 1.70 2.75
C VAL A 44 2.23 2.31 3.84
N ARG A 45 2.41 3.64 3.86
CA ARG A 45 3.16 4.34 4.94
C ARG A 45 2.52 4.20 6.31
N ALA A 46 1.19 4.23 6.38
CA ALA A 46 0.47 4.05 7.65
C ALA A 46 0.60 2.61 8.18
N LEU A 47 0.73 1.64 7.28
CA LEU A 47 0.98 0.23 7.56
C LEU A 47 2.47 -0.12 7.56
N ASP A 48 3.35 0.86 7.31
CA ASP A 48 4.79 0.67 7.30
C ASP A 48 5.21 0.30 8.73
N PRO A 49 5.72 -0.92 8.94
CA PRO A 49 6.15 -1.37 10.25
C PRO A 49 7.08 -0.35 10.92
N VAL A 50 7.92 0.36 10.18
CA VAL A 50 8.83 1.37 10.73
C VAL A 50 8.06 2.51 11.42
N ASN A 51 7.01 3.04 10.79
CA ASN A 51 6.22 4.14 11.35
C ASN A 51 5.38 3.70 12.54
N VAL A 52 4.87 2.47 12.51
CA VAL A 52 4.11 1.90 13.63
C VAL A 52 5.03 1.68 14.82
N LEU A 53 6.21 1.09 14.62
CA LEU A 53 7.20 0.87 15.66
C LEU A 53 7.71 2.19 16.25
N ALA A 54 7.96 3.21 15.42
CA ALA A 54 8.40 4.54 15.87
C ALA A 54 7.39 5.25 16.80
N ARG A 55 6.10 4.88 16.75
CA ARG A 55 5.06 5.40 17.64
C ARG A 55 4.99 4.69 19.00
N GLY A 56 5.92 3.80 19.30
CA GLY A 56 6.00 3.08 20.58
C GLY A 56 5.27 1.74 20.58
N TRP A 57 4.86 1.23 19.42
CA TRP A 57 4.35 -0.14 19.29
C TRP A 57 5.49 -1.14 19.07
N SER A 58 5.21 -2.42 19.28
CA SER A 58 6.14 -3.52 19.04
C SER A 58 5.50 -4.61 18.19
N ILE A 59 6.33 -5.40 17.49
CA ILE A 59 5.88 -6.62 16.80
C ILE A 59 6.59 -7.81 17.45
N THR A 60 5.83 -8.71 18.06
CA THR A 60 6.37 -9.91 18.70
C THR A 60 6.16 -11.12 17.81
N ARG A 61 7.18 -11.96 17.68
CA ARG A 61 7.17 -13.19 16.90
C ARG A 61 7.54 -14.40 17.76
N GLY A 62 6.93 -15.54 17.49
CA GLY A 62 7.29 -16.82 18.08
C GLY A 62 8.62 -17.35 17.55
N ALA A 63 9.04 -18.51 18.06
CA ALA A 63 10.30 -19.16 17.66
C ALA A 63 10.34 -19.55 16.17
N ASP A 64 9.18 -19.76 15.55
CA ASP A 64 9.00 -20.05 14.13
C ASP A 64 8.98 -18.79 13.25
N GLY A 65 9.06 -17.59 13.85
CA GLY A 65 8.97 -16.31 13.17
C GLY A 65 7.55 -15.82 12.90
N THR A 66 6.51 -16.55 13.31
CA THR A 66 5.11 -16.15 13.15
C THR A 66 4.76 -15.00 14.09
N VAL A 67 3.98 -14.01 13.61
CA VAL A 67 3.55 -12.88 14.44
C VAL A 67 2.55 -13.33 15.49
N LEU A 68 2.87 -13.08 16.76
CA LEU A 68 2.01 -13.34 17.90
C LEU A 68 1.05 -12.16 18.10
N ARG A 69 -0.26 -12.44 18.02
CA ARG A 69 -1.33 -11.45 18.26
C ARG A 69 -2.07 -11.71 19.57
N THR A 70 -1.95 -12.92 20.09
CA THR A 70 -2.54 -13.37 21.36
C THR A 70 -1.49 -14.21 22.10
N PRO A 71 -1.56 -14.28 23.44
CA PRO A 71 -0.68 -15.14 24.23
C PRO A 71 -1.02 -16.63 24.11
N ALA A 72 -2.20 -16.99 23.59
CA ALA A 72 -2.64 -18.39 23.48
C ALA A 72 -1.79 -19.23 22.51
N GLY A 73 -0.94 -18.59 21.70
CA GLY A 73 0.01 -19.25 20.79
C GLY A 73 1.42 -19.41 21.36
N THR A 74 1.64 -19.15 22.65
CA THR A 74 2.95 -19.28 23.31
C THR A 74 2.86 -20.14 24.56
N THR A 75 3.96 -20.82 24.89
CA THR A 75 4.11 -21.63 26.11
C THR A 75 5.23 -21.06 26.98
N GLU A 76 5.17 -21.31 28.29
CA GLU A 76 6.28 -21.03 29.20
C GLU A 76 7.59 -21.68 28.71
N GLY A 77 8.67 -20.92 28.75
CA GLY A 77 9.98 -21.30 28.26
C GLY A 77 10.23 -20.99 26.78
N ASP A 78 9.20 -20.64 26.00
CA ASP A 78 9.35 -20.30 24.58
C ASP A 78 10.24 -19.07 24.39
N THR A 79 11.02 -19.10 23.32
CA THR A 79 11.78 -17.93 22.88
C THR A 79 10.95 -17.11 21.91
N ILE A 80 10.81 -15.82 22.20
CA ILE A 80 10.12 -14.86 21.35
C ILE A 80 11.08 -13.76 20.93
N THR A 81 10.80 -13.18 19.77
CA THR A 81 11.57 -12.07 19.22
C THR A 81 10.66 -10.86 19.10
N THR A 82 11.02 -9.76 19.76
CA THR A 82 10.25 -8.52 19.73
C THR A 82 11.01 -7.46 18.94
N GLN A 83 10.39 -6.97 17.88
CA GLN A 83 10.90 -5.86 17.09
C GLN A 83 10.35 -4.54 17.61
N LEU A 84 11.24 -3.58 17.79
CA LEU A 84 11.01 -2.19 18.20
C LEU A 84 11.59 -1.24 17.14
N ALA A 85 11.36 0.06 17.28
CA ALA A 85 11.87 1.06 16.34
C ALA A 85 13.40 1.05 16.20
N GLY A 86 14.11 0.80 17.31
CA GLY A 86 15.58 0.82 17.38
C GLY A 86 16.26 -0.53 17.13
N GLY A 87 15.51 -1.59 16.81
CA GLY A 87 16.06 -2.92 16.61
C GLY A 87 15.21 -4.02 17.23
N THR A 88 15.86 -5.11 17.59
CA THR A 88 15.19 -6.35 17.98
C THR A 88 15.76 -6.86 19.30
N LEU A 89 14.88 -7.40 20.15
CA LEU A 89 15.24 -8.10 21.37
C LEU A 89 14.70 -9.52 21.37
N THR A 90 15.38 -10.40 22.09
CA THR A 90 14.99 -11.79 22.28
C THR A 90 14.61 -11.97 23.74
N SER A 91 13.42 -12.51 23.99
CA SER A 91 12.89 -12.76 25.32
C SER A 91 12.51 -14.23 25.49
N ARG A 92 12.47 -14.68 26.74
CA ARG A 92 11.88 -15.96 27.12
C ARG A 92 10.54 -15.70 27.79
N VAL A 93 9.54 -16.50 27.47
CA VAL A 93 8.22 -16.43 28.10
C VAL A 93 8.29 -17.07 29.48
N ASP A 94 8.06 -16.30 30.54
CA ASP A 94 8.03 -16.83 31.91
C ASP A 94 6.63 -17.29 32.34
N SER A 95 5.58 -16.59 31.89
CA SER A 95 4.18 -16.96 32.09
C SER A 95 3.31 -16.40 30.96
N THR A 96 2.13 -16.99 30.75
CA THR A 96 1.13 -16.50 29.81
C THR A 96 -0.23 -16.38 30.48
N GLU A 97 -0.81 -15.18 30.45
CA GLU A 97 -2.17 -14.94 30.91
C GLU A 97 -3.01 -14.38 29.75
N GLY A 98 -4.13 -15.02 29.45
CA GLY A 98 -5.06 -14.56 28.42
C GLY A 98 -5.94 -15.68 27.91
N SER A 99 -7.21 -15.36 27.65
CA SER A 99 -8.16 -16.30 27.07
C SER A 99 -8.08 -16.24 25.54
N ALA A 100 -8.27 -17.38 24.87
CA ALA A 100 -8.55 -17.41 23.43
C ALA A 100 -9.82 -16.55 23.13
N PRO A 101 -9.89 -15.90 21.96
CA PRO A 101 -11.04 -15.08 21.58
C PRO A 101 -12.35 -15.87 21.51
#